data_AF-A0A350PK35-F1
#
_entry.id   AF-A0A350PK35-F1
#
_cell.length_a   1.000
_cell.length_b   1.000
_cell.length_c   1.000
_cell.angle_alpha   90.00
_cell.angle_beta   90.00
_cell.angle_gamma   90.00
#
_symmetry.space_group_name_H-M   'P 1'
#
loop_
_entity.id
_entity.type
_entity.pdbx_description
1 polymer ?
#
loop_
_entity_poly.entity_id
_entity_poly.type
_entity_poly.pdbx_seq_one_letter_code
_entity_poly.pdbx_strand_id
1 'polypeptide(L)'
;KPIGLYLLIAGVAFLVSSLMSNIPTFRSVELDFRDLLFEIRGPLSVEESPIVLIPISDEADSEIPQKYPWPTNVYAKLIENLNKAGVKAIVFDVIFDQPDQYDAKNDTLFAQALKKYGNVVLAGDFREEIVDFGKTRTRLFPQQLL
;
A
#
# COMPACT_ATOMS: atom_id res chain seq x y z
N LYS A 1 31.53 -10.77 -42.21
CA LYS A 1 31.39 -11.08 -40.76
C LYS A 1 30.28 -12.12 -40.61
N PRO A 2 30.44 -13.20 -39.82
CA PRO A 2 29.50 -14.31 -39.81
C PRO A 2 28.24 -13.99 -38.99
N ILE A 3 27.33 -13.22 -39.59
CA ILE A 3 26.07 -12.77 -38.96
C ILE A 3 25.23 -13.95 -38.46
N GLY A 4 25.23 -15.08 -39.18
CA GLY A 4 24.49 -16.29 -38.80
C GLY A 4 24.92 -16.90 -37.47
N LEU A 5 26.22 -16.79 -37.11
CA LEU A 5 26.72 -17.29 -35.83
C LEU A 5 26.18 -16.46 -34.65
N TYR A 6 26.15 -15.14 -34.79
CA TYR A 6 25.61 -14.25 -33.75
C TYR A 6 24.11 -14.47 -33.54
N LEU A 7 23.36 -14.67 -34.62
CA LEU A 7 21.92 -14.97 -34.53
C LEU A 7 21.65 -16.30 -33.82
N LEU A 8 22.49 -17.32 -34.06
CA LEU A 8 22.38 -18.61 -33.37
C LEU A 8 22.68 -18.49 -31.88
N ILE A 9 23.73 -17.76 -31.51
CA ILE A 9 24.07 -17.51 -30.10
C ILE A 9 22.94 -16.76 -29.39
N ALA A 10 22.42 -15.70 -30.01
CA ALA A 10 21.30 -14.93 -29.46
C ALA A 10 20.03 -15.77 -29.29
N GLY A 11 19.71 -16.62 -30.28
CA GLY A 11 18.57 -17.52 -30.23
C GLY A 11 18.67 -18.57 -29.12
N VAL A 12 19.86 -19.16 -28.93
CA VAL A 12 20.12 -20.11 -27.84
C VAL A 12 20.02 -19.41 -26.47
N ALA A 13 20.61 -18.22 -26.33
CA ALA A 13 20.53 -17.45 -25.09
C ALA A 13 19.08 -17.08 -24.75
N PHE A 14 18.28 -16.69 -25.75
CA PHE A 14 16.86 -16.39 -25.57
C PHE A 14 16.06 -17.62 -25.12
N LEU A 15 16.29 -18.79 -25.74
CA LEU A 15 15.64 -20.04 -25.34
C LEU A 15 16.00 -20.47 -23.92
N VAL A 16 17.28 -20.38 -23.56
CA VAL A 16 17.75 -20.71 -22.20
C VAL A 16 17.15 -19.74 -21.17
N SER A 17 17.14 -18.44 -21.46
CA SER A 17 16.54 -17.43 -20.58
C SER A 17 15.03 -17.66 -20.38
N SER A 18 14.30 -17.96 -21.46
CA SER A 18 12.86 -18.28 -21.41
C SER A 18 12.57 -19.58 -20.64
N LEU A 19 13.43 -20.59 -20.76
CA LEU A 19 13.28 -21.83 -20.01
C LEU A 19 13.59 -21.62 -18.51
N MET A 20 14.61 -20.82 -18.20
CA MET A 20 15.00 -20.49 -16.82
C MET A 20 13.96 -19.60 -16.12
N SER A 21 13.28 -18.69 -16.83
CA SER A 21 12.28 -17.79 -16.23
C SER A 21 11.04 -18.51 -15.68
N ASN A 22 10.81 -19.76 -16.10
CA ASN A 22 9.69 -20.59 -15.62
C ASN A 22 10.06 -21.45 -14.40
N ILE A 23 11.32 -21.42 -13.96
CA ILE A 23 11.79 -22.19 -12.81
C ILE A 23 11.64 -21.31 -11.55
N PRO A 24 10.85 -21.71 -10.54
CA PRO A 24 10.62 -20.92 -9.33
C PRO A 24 11.91 -20.53 -8.59
N THR A 25 12.96 -21.36 -8.68
CA THR A 25 14.28 -21.13 -8.07
C THR A 25 15.01 -19.91 -8.65
N PHE A 26 14.80 -19.58 -9.92
CA PHE A 26 15.41 -18.40 -10.53
C PHE A 26 14.91 -17.10 -9.89
N ARG A 27 13.64 -17.10 -9.44
CA ARG A 27 13.04 -15.98 -8.73
C ARG A 27 13.71 -15.72 -7.37
N SER A 28 14.13 -16.78 -6.66
CA SER A 28 14.86 -16.62 -5.39
C SER A 28 16.22 -15.97 -5.62
N VAL A 29 16.98 -16.44 -6.62
CA VAL A 29 18.28 -15.84 -6.99
C VAL A 29 18.10 -14.37 -7.40
N GLU A 30 17.06 -14.04 -8.16
CA GLU A 30 16.75 -12.66 -8.51
C GLU A 30 16.48 -11.76 -7.29
N LEU A 31 15.72 -12.27 -6.30
CA LEU A 31 15.46 -11.55 -5.06
C LEU A 31 16.74 -11.34 -4.24
N ASP A 32 17.57 -12.38 -4.12
CA ASP A 32 18.87 -12.29 -3.42
C ASP A 32 19.80 -11.27 -4.09
N PHE A 33 19.84 -11.24 -5.43
CA PHE A 33 20.61 -10.24 -6.18
C PHE A 33 20.06 -8.82 -5.96
N ARG A 34 18.74 -8.63 -5.88
CA ARG A 34 18.15 -7.33 -5.55
C ARG A 34 18.52 -6.89 -4.15
N ASP A 35 18.48 -7.80 -3.17
CA ASP A 35 18.85 -7.51 -1.78
C ASP A 35 20.33 -7.12 -1.69
N LEU A 36 21.21 -7.85 -2.38
CA LEU A 36 22.63 -7.49 -2.51
C LEU A 36 22.82 -6.09 -3.10
N LEU A 37 22.07 -5.73 -4.15
CA LEU A 37 22.16 -4.39 -4.73
C LEU A 37 21.70 -3.30 -3.76
N PHE A 38 20.70 -3.56 -2.92
CA PHE A 38 20.30 -2.64 -1.86
C PHE A 38 21.37 -2.49 -0.78
N GLU A 39 22.02 -3.59 -0.41
CA GLU A 39 23.12 -3.58 0.56
C GLU A 39 24.35 -2.83 0.02
N ILE A 40 24.74 -3.09 -1.23
CA ILE A 40 25.84 -2.39 -1.91
C ILE A 40 25.56 -0.88 -2.03
N ARG A 41 24.31 -0.50 -2.33
CA ARG A 41 23.91 0.92 -2.36
C ARG A 41 24.06 1.58 -0.98
N GLY A 42 23.87 0.81 0.09
CA GLY A 42 23.90 1.29 1.46
C GLY A 42 22.62 2.01 1.90
N PRO A 43 22.55 2.39 3.20
CA PRO A 43 21.41 3.10 3.76
C PRO A 43 21.32 4.51 3.18
N LEU A 44 20.10 4.94 2.84
CA LEU A 44 19.81 6.32 2.47
C LEU A 44 19.47 7.11 3.72
N SER A 45 20.02 8.33 3.85
CA SER A 45 19.60 9.22 4.94
C SER A 45 18.12 9.57 4.77
N VAL A 46 17.38 9.47 5.87
CA VAL A 46 15.98 9.88 5.97
C VAL A 46 15.83 11.25 6.63
N GLU A 47 16.93 11.89 7.03
CA GLU A 47 16.93 13.16 7.78
C GLU A 47 16.32 14.30 6.97
N GLU A 48 16.53 14.31 5.65
CA GLU A 48 15.99 15.29 4.72
C GLU A 48 14.68 14.83 4.05
N SER A 49 14.12 13.69 4.47
CA SER A 49 12.88 13.17 3.90
C SER A 49 11.70 14.08 4.25
N PRO A 50 10.93 14.56 3.26
CA PRO A 50 9.70 15.31 3.52
C PRO A 50 8.54 14.40 3.94
N ILE A 51 8.78 13.09 4.10
CA ILE A 51 7.78 12.08 4.42
C ILE A 51 7.95 11.67 5.88
N VAL A 52 6.86 11.76 6.64
CA VAL A 52 6.76 11.27 8.02
C VAL A 52 5.84 10.05 8.03
N LEU A 53 6.34 8.94 8.58
CA LEU A 53 5.55 7.74 8.81
C LEU A 53 4.93 7.80 10.20
N ILE A 54 3.62 7.57 10.27
CA ILE A 54 2.88 7.50 11.52
C ILE A 54 2.43 6.04 11.66
N PRO A 55 3.15 5.21 12.43
CA PRO A 55 2.83 3.80 12.55
C PRO A 55 1.59 3.61 13.42
N ILE A 56 0.82 2.57 13.10
CA ILE A 56 -0.10 1.95 14.06
C ILE A 56 0.79 1.06 14.93
N SER A 57 1.12 1.52 16.13
CA SER A 57 2.07 0.86 17.03
C SER A 57 1.44 0.52 18.38
N ASP A 58 2.14 -0.33 19.14
CA ASP A 58 1.71 -0.74 20.48
C ASP A 58 1.66 0.47 21.44
N GLU A 59 2.56 1.44 21.27
CA GLU A 59 2.54 2.70 22.03
C GLU A 59 1.25 3.47 21.76
N ALA A 60 0.86 3.62 20.49
CA ALA A 60 -0.39 4.29 20.13
C ALA A 60 -1.62 3.54 20.70
N ASP A 61 -1.63 2.21 20.64
CA ASP A 61 -2.70 1.37 21.20
C ASP A 61 -2.74 1.34 22.74
N SER A 62 -1.66 1.78 23.40
CA SER A 62 -1.60 1.97 24.85
C SER A 62 -2.14 3.34 25.29
N GLU A 63 -2.01 4.36 24.44
CA GLU A 63 -2.46 5.73 24.70
C GLU A 63 -3.91 5.97 24.25
N ILE A 64 -4.38 5.25 23.23
CA ILE A 64 -5.75 5.33 22.75
C ILE A 64 -6.64 4.41 23.62
N PRO A 65 -7.73 4.93 24.22
CA PRO A 65 -8.58 4.13 25.11
C PRO A 65 -9.24 2.92 24.43
N GLN A 66 -9.53 3.04 23.14
CA GLN A 66 -10.11 1.99 22.32
C GLN A 66 -9.02 1.10 21.73
N LYS A 67 -9.25 -0.21 21.73
CA LYS A 67 -8.34 -1.15 21.09
C LYS A 67 -8.48 -1.09 19.58
N TYR A 68 -7.36 -1.29 18.89
CA TYR A 68 -7.36 -1.46 17.45
C TYR A 68 -8.30 -2.62 17.03
N PRO A 69 -9.16 -2.45 16.01
CA PRO A 69 -9.33 -1.27 15.16
C PRO A 69 -9.92 -0.06 15.89
N TRP A 70 -9.23 1.08 15.82
CA TRP A 70 -9.67 2.32 16.50
C TRP A 70 -10.91 2.92 15.84
N PRO A 71 -11.73 3.66 16.60
CA PRO A 71 -12.86 4.38 16.03
C PRO A 71 -12.41 5.41 14.99
N THR A 72 -13.21 5.60 13.94
CA THR A 72 -12.91 6.47 12.79
C THR A 72 -12.73 7.94 13.17
N ASN A 73 -13.26 8.36 14.32
CA ASN A 73 -13.06 9.70 14.88
C ASN A 73 -11.59 9.99 15.28
N VAL A 74 -10.80 8.97 15.63
CA VAL A 74 -9.37 9.10 15.92
C VAL A 74 -8.64 9.54 14.66
N TYR A 75 -8.96 8.93 13.52
CA TYR A 75 -8.40 9.29 12.22
C TYR A 75 -8.91 10.65 11.74
N ALA A 76 -10.18 10.99 12.00
CA ALA A 76 -10.70 12.34 11.76
C ALA A 76 -9.87 13.39 12.52
N LYS A 77 -9.56 13.11 13.79
CA LYS A 77 -8.75 14.02 14.61
C LYS A 77 -7.30 14.11 14.14
N LEU A 78 -6.73 12.99 13.71
CA LEU A 78 -5.40 12.93 13.10
C LEU A 78 -5.34 13.83 11.86
N ILE A 79 -6.33 13.75 10.96
CA ILE A 79 -6.41 14.61 9.77
C ILE A 79 -6.42 16.09 10.17
N GLU A 80 -7.21 16.49 11.16
CA GLU A 80 -7.24 17.88 11.63
C GLU A 80 -5.89 18.36 12.15
N ASN A 81 -5.22 17.54 12.96
CA ASN A 81 -3.96 17.89 13.58
C ASN A 81 -2.83 17.99 12.54
N LEU A 82 -2.77 17.06 11.59
CA LEU A 82 -1.78 17.09 10.51
C LEU A 82 -1.98 18.29 9.58
N ASN A 83 -3.23 18.64 9.25
CA ASN A 83 -3.49 19.84 8.47
C ASN A 83 -3.12 21.13 9.21
N LYS A 84 -3.32 21.19 10.54
CA LYS A 84 -2.81 22.31 11.36
C LYS A 84 -1.29 22.40 11.35
N ALA A 85 -0.59 21.27 11.22
CA ALA A 85 0.86 21.21 11.07
C ALA A 85 1.35 21.58 9.65
N GLY A 86 0.44 21.84 8.69
CA GLY A 86 0.80 22.31 7.36
C GLY A 86 1.23 21.21 6.39
N VAL A 87 0.81 19.96 6.60
CA VAL A 87 1.15 18.86 5.68
C VAL A 87 0.55 19.07 4.29
N LYS A 88 1.29 18.68 3.25
CA LYS A 88 0.84 18.80 1.86
C LYS A 88 -0.18 17.73 1.48
N ALA A 89 -0.01 16.51 1.99
CA ALA A 89 -0.87 15.36 1.71
C ALA A 89 -0.85 14.39 2.89
N ILE A 90 -1.94 13.64 3.05
CA ILE A 90 -2.10 12.59 4.05
C ILE A 90 -2.49 11.31 3.31
N VAL A 91 -1.76 10.23 3.54
CA VAL A 91 -2.03 8.92 2.92
C VAL A 91 -2.30 7.92 4.02
N PHE A 92 -3.45 7.25 3.97
CA PHE A 92 -3.77 6.15 4.87
C PHE A 92 -3.50 4.81 4.18
N ASP A 93 -2.56 4.06 4.72
CA ASP A 93 -2.36 2.64 4.40
C ASP A 93 -3.26 1.76 5.28
N VAL A 94 -4.56 2.08 5.27
CA VAL A 94 -5.61 1.38 6.02
C VAL A 94 -6.84 1.32 5.13
N ILE A 95 -7.42 0.14 5.01
CA ILE A 95 -8.68 -0.07 4.29
C ILE A 95 -9.82 0.16 5.28
N PHE A 96 -10.65 1.18 5.02
CA PHE A 96 -11.83 1.51 5.81
C PHE A 96 -13.09 0.89 5.18
N ASP A 97 -13.22 -0.44 5.18
CA ASP A 97 -14.33 -1.15 4.52
C ASP A 97 -15.47 -1.57 5.47
N GLN A 98 -15.31 -1.33 6.77
CA GLN A 98 -16.31 -1.61 7.80
C GLN A 98 -16.79 -0.32 8.49
N PRO A 99 -18.06 -0.26 8.93
CA PRO A 99 -18.53 0.85 9.76
C PRO A 99 -17.79 0.87 11.11
N ASP A 100 -17.76 2.05 11.72
CA ASP A 100 -17.23 2.22 13.08
C ASP A 100 -17.93 1.28 14.07
N GLN A 101 -17.14 0.53 14.83
CA GLN A 101 -17.66 -0.48 15.78
C GLN A 101 -18.23 0.13 17.07
N TYR A 102 -17.97 1.41 17.34
CA TYR A 102 -18.31 2.09 18.58
C TYR A 102 -19.52 3.04 18.40
N ASP A 103 -19.50 3.90 17.39
CA ASP A 103 -20.59 4.84 17.07
C ASP A 103 -20.54 5.25 15.58
N ALA A 104 -21.64 5.05 14.85
CA ALA A 104 -21.78 5.48 13.45
C ALA A 104 -21.58 7.00 13.24
N LYS A 105 -21.68 7.83 14.29
CA LYS A 105 -21.31 9.25 14.22
C LYS A 105 -19.83 9.48 13.96
N ASN A 106 -18.96 8.56 14.37
CA ASN A 106 -17.52 8.65 14.12
C ASN A 106 -17.23 8.64 12.62
N ASP A 107 -17.96 7.81 11.88
CA ASP A 107 -17.86 7.75 10.42
C ASP A 107 -18.27 9.08 9.79
N THR A 108 -19.33 9.69 10.33
CA THR A 108 -19.75 11.03 9.90
C THR A 108 -18.66 12.09 10.16
N LEU A 109 -17.96 12.03 11.29
CA LEU A 109 -16.86 12.94 11.61
C LEU A 109 -15.67 12.73 10.67
N PHE A 110 -15.33 11.47 10.37
CA PHE A 110 -14.26 11.13 9.45
C PHE A 110 -14.57 11.59 8.04
N ALA A 111 -15.79 11.33 7.55
CA ALA A 111 -16.31 11.84 6.27
C ALA A 111 -16.19 13.37 6.15
N GLN A 112 -16.59 14.09 7.20
CA GLN A 112 -16.49 15.54 7.25
C GLN A 112 -15.05 16.04 7.20
N ALA A 113 -14.13 15.38 7.92
CA ALA A 113 -12.71 15.71 7.87
C ALA A 113 -12.13 15.50 6.47
N LEU A 114 -12.42 14.37 5.83
CA LEU A 114 -11.99 14.08 4.45
C LEU A 114 -12.45 15.17 3.48
N LYS A 115 -13.75 15.50 3.52
CA LYS A 115 -14.36 16.53 2.66
C LYS A 115 -13.80 17.93 2.91
N LYS A 116 -13.48 18.24 4.17
CA LYS A 116 -13.00 19.58 4.58
C LYS A 116 -11.61 19.89 4.02
N TYR A 117 -10.67 18.95 4.08
CA TYR A 117 -9.27 19.23 3.74
C TYR A 117 -8.89 18.83 2.31
N GLY A 118 -9.53 17.81 1.73
CA GLY A 118 -9.34 17.45 0.32
C GLY A 118 -7.93 16.99 -0.09
N ASN A 119 -6.99 16.89 0.85
CA ASN A 119 -5.60 16.43 0.65
C ASN A 119 -5.35 15.02 1.23
N VAL A 120 -6.42 14.26 1.45
CA VAL A 120 -6.36 12.92 2.04
C VAL A 120 -6.57 11.86 0.95
N VAL A 121 -5.69 10.86 0.92
CA VAL A 121 -5.76 9.70 0.03
C VAL A 121 -6.00 8.46 0.88
N LEU A 122 -7.05 7.71 0.54
CA LEU A 122 -7.38 6.45 1.19
C LEU A 122 -6.98 5.27 0.30
N ALA A 123 -6.46 4.21 0.93
CA ALA A 123 -6.36 2.91 0.28
C ALA A 123 -7.77 2.37 -0.03
N GLY A 124 -7.87 1.57 -1.08
CA GLY A 124 -9.10 0.90 -1.48
C GLY A 124 -8.79 -0.48 -2.05
N ASP A 125 -9.73 -1.40 -1.92
CA ASP A 125 -9.58 -2.78 -2.37
C ASP A 125 -10.75 -3.21 -3.27
N PHE A 126 -10.60 -4.34 -3.96
CA PHE A 126 -11.63 -4.94 -4.80
C PHE A 126 -11.88 -6.37 -4.36
N ARG A 127 -13.13 -6.66 -3.98
CA ARG A 127 -13.55 -8.04 -3.72
C ARG A 127 -14.02 -8.67 -5.03
N GLU A 128 -13.33 -9.73 -5.46
CA GLU A 128 -13.83 -10.62 -6.52
C GLU A 128 -14.67 -11.73 -5.88
N GLU A 129 -15.97 -11.74 -6.15
CA GLU A 129 -16.85 -12.86 -5.81
C GLU A 129 -17.10 -13.70 -7.06
N ILE A 130 -16.81 -14.99 -6.96
CA ILE A 130 -17.17 -15.98 -7.97
C ILE A 130 -18.62 -16.38 -7.68
N VAL A 131 -19.52 -16.03 -8.58
CA VAL A 131 -20.95 -16.40 -8.55
C VAL A 131 -21.16 -17.51 -9.58
N ASP A 132 -22.20 -18.33 -9.42
CA ASP A 132 -22.48 -19.50 -10.28
C ASP A 132 -22.51 -19.22 -11.79
N PHE A 133 -22.68 -17.95 -12.21
CA PHE A 133 -22.72 -17.52 -13.61
C PHE A 133 -21.61 -16.51 -14.01
N GLY A 134 -20.56 -16.33 -13.20
CA GLY A 134 -19.44 -15.46 -13.57
C GLY A 134 -18.65 -14.87 -12.41
N LYS A 135 -17.77 -13.90 -12.70
CA LYS A 135 -17.05 -13.13 -11.68
C LYS A 135 -17.69 -11.76 -11.52
N THR A 136 -18.06 -11.41 -10.29
CA THR A 136 -18.48 -10.04 -9.94
C THR A 136 -17.36 -9.36 -9.18
N ARG A 137 -16.96 -8.17 -9.64
CA ARG A 137 -15.98 -7.31 -8.97
C ARG A 137 -16.72 -6.22 -8.21
N THR A 138 -16.69 -6.28 -6.89
CA THR A 138 -17.24 -5.23 -6.01
C THR A 138 -16.10 -4.39 -5.47
N ARG A 139 -16.18 -3.07 -5.64
CA ARG A 139 -15.18 -2.17 -5.05
C ARG A 139 -15.44 -2.04 -3.55
N LEU A 140 -14.45 -2.38 -2.73
CA LEU A 140 -14.39 -2.08 -1.31
C LEU A 140 -13.83 -0.65 -1.17
N PHE A 141 -14.64 0.32 -1.56
CA PHE A 141 -14.45 1.70 -1.08
C PHE A 141 -15.11 1.81 0.29
N PRO A 142 -14.71 2.77 1.14
CA PRO A 142 -15.49 3.11 2.32
C PRO A 142 -16.91 3.53 1.91
N GLN A 143 -17.83 2.57 1.88
CA GLN A 143 -19.14 2.74 1.23
C GLN A 143 -20.05 3.71 1.99
N GLN A 144 -19.64 4.13 3.19
CA GLN A 144 -20.46 4.93 4.11
C GLN A 144 -19.79 6.24 4.56
N LEU A 145 -18.56 6.52 4.12
CA LEU A 145 -17.78 7.70 4.58
C LEU A 145 -17.77 8.88 3.59
N LEU A 146 -18.46 8.79 2.45
CA LEU A 146 -18.47 9.84 1.43
C LEU A 146 -19.90 10.22 1.01
#